data_AF-A0A6P0YJA3-F1
#
_entry.id   AF-A0A6P0YJA3-F1
#
_cell.length_a   1.000
_cell.length_b   1.000
_cell.length_c   1.000
_cell.angle_alpha   90.00
_cell.angle_beta   90.00
_cell.angle_gamma   90.00
#
_symmetry.space_group_name_H-M   'P 1'
#
loop_
_entity.id
_entity.type
_entity.pdbx_description
1 polymer ?
#
loop_
_entity_poly.entity_id
_entity_poly.type
_entity_poly.pdbx_seq_one_letter_code
_entity_poly.pdbx_strand_id
1 'polypeptide(L)'
;GSDRFLINLNQGADIITDFDINQDFLVLTDGLTTDEQNLTINPVGDNISIFWNDQLLVTLENLSATSGQIASRLTTLNDSFFI
;
A
#
# COMPACT_ATOMS: atom_id res chain seq x y z
N GLY A 1 -4.52 -12.26 -9.34
CA GLY A 1 -5.48 -11.79 -10.37
C GLY A 1 -5.03 -10.40 -10.74
N SER A 2 -5.94 -9.47 -11.00
CA SER A 2 -5.65 -8.07 -10.65
C SER A 2 -6.43 -7.81 -9.37
N ASP A 3 -5.71 -7.88 -8.25
CA ASP A 3 -6.29 -7.90 -6.92
C ASP A 3 -6.23 -6.50 -6.31
N ARG A 4 -7.20 -6.19 -5.44
CA ARG A 4 -7.30 -4.90 -4.75
C ARG A 4 -7.34 -5.16 -3.25
N PHE A 5 -6.33 -4.67 -2.54
CA PHE A 5 -6.22 -4.82 -1.09
C PHE A 5 -6.65 -3.53 -0.41
N LEU A 6 -7.68 -3.59 0.43
CA LEU A 6 -8.21 -2.44 1.14
C LEU A 6 -7.35 -2.16 2.38
N ILE A 7 -6.82 -0.95 2.51
CA ILE A 7 -5.99 -0.52 3.63
C ILE A 7 -6.69 0.59 4.40
N ASN A 8 -6.82 0.39 5.71
CA ASN A 8 -7.65 1.19 6.61
C ASN A 8 -6.89 1.55 7.89
N LEU A 9 -7.34 2.60 8.58
CA LEU A 9 -6.79 2.96 9.88
C LEU A 9 -7.36 2.08 11.00
N ASN A 10 -6.59 1.93 12.08
CA ASN A 10 -6.99 1.26 13.32
C ASN A 10 -7.38 -0.24 13.19
N GLN A 11 -6.97 -0.92 12.13
CA GLN A 11 -7.23 -2.36 11.94
C GLN A 11 -6.04 -3.25 12.32
N GLY A 12 -4.91 -2.64 12.70
CA GLY A 12 -3.63 -3.32 12.85
C GLY A 12 -2.77 -3.13 11.60
N ALA A 13 -1.71 -3.92 11.48
CA ALA A 13 -0.84 -3.94 10.32
C ALA A 13 -1.03 -5.25 9.56
N ASP A 14 -1.27 -5.15 8.25
CA ASP A 14 -1.46 -6.30 7.38
C ASP A 14 -0.14 -6.81 6.79
N ILE A 15 -0.14 -8.09 6.42
CA ILE A 15 0.95 -8.72 5.66
C ILE A 15 0.37 -9.31 4.38
N ILE A 16 0.91 -8.89 3.23
CA ILE A 16 0.51 -9.37 1.90
C ILE A 16 1.70 -10.07 1.27
N THR A 17 1.54 -11.34 0.90
CA THR A 17 2.66 -12.22 0.50
C THR A 17 2.79 -12.45 -1.00
N ASP A 18 1.80 -12.07 -1.79
CA ASP A 18 1.70 -12.37 -3.22
C ASP A 18 1.36 -11.14 -4.09
N PHE A 19 1.62 -9.94 -3.57
CA PHE A 19 1.37 -8.68 -4.28
C PHE A 19 2.17 -8.60 -5.59
N ASP A 20 1.49 -8.52 -6.74
CA ASP A 20 2.11 -8.29 -8.04
C ASP A 20 2.13 -6.79 -8.37
N ILE A 21 3.34 -6.21 -8.38
CA ILE A 21 3.58 -4.79 -8.70
C ILE A 21 2.98 -4.33 -10.03
N ASN A 22 2.78 -5.25 -10.98
CA ASN A 22 2.27 -4.91 -12.31
C ASN A 22 0.74 -5.00 -12.41
N GLN A 23 0.07 -5.66 -11.46
CA GLN A 23 -1.35 -6.01 -11.57
C GLN A 23 -2.19 -5.54 -10.39
N ASP A 24 -1.64 -5.51 -9.18
CA ASP A 24 -2.41 -5.32 -7.96
C ASP A 24 -2.38 -3.89 -7.44
N PHE A 25 -3.39 -3.52 -6.67
CA PHE A 25 -3.51 -2.18 -6.10
C PHE A 25 -3.76 -2.23 -4.60
N LEU A 26 -3.21 -1.22 -3.91
CA LEU A 26 -3.55 -0.93 -2.53
C LEU A 26 -4.56 0.22 -2.53
N VAL A 27 -5.74 -0.02 -1.98
CA VAL A 27 -6.85 0.93 -1.93
C VAL A 27 -6.90 1.55 -0.54
N LEU A 28 -6.47 2.81 -0.45
CA LEU A 28 -6.47 3.61 0.77
C LEU A 28 -7.88 4.11 1.09
N THR A 29 -8.30 3.92 2.33
CA THR A 29 -9.60 4.40 2.83
C THR A 29 -9.48 5.15 4.16
N ASP A 30 -10.60 5.47 4.82
CA ASP A 30 -10.61 6.14 6.14
C ASP A 30 -9.82 7.45 6.19
N GLY A 31 -9.79 8.18 5.08
CA GLY A 31 -9.08 9.47 4.96
C GLY A 31 -7.57 9.34 4.72
N LEU A 32 -7.05 8.12 4.55
CA LEU A 32 -5.70 7.89 4.02
C LEU A 32 -5.59 8.46 2.61
N THR A 33 -4.48 9.12 2.32
CA THR A 33 -4.20 9.72 1.01
C THR A 33 -2.82 9.30 0.53
N THR A 34 -2.48 9.66 -0.71
CA THR A 34 -1.12 9.47 -1.26
C THR A 34 -0.19 10.65 -0.96
N ASP A 35 -0.51 11.48 0.05
CA ASP A 35 0.33 12.61 0.45
C ASP A 35 1.60 12.12 1.17
N GLU A 36 2.75 12.42 0.57
CA GLU A 36 4.08 12.03 1.06
C GLU A 36 4.44 12.65 2.43
N GLN A 37 3.71 13.67 2.89
CA GLN A 37 3.94 14.22 4.23
C GLN A 37 3.56 13.24 5.36
N ASN A 38 2.54 12.41 5.11
CA ASN A 38 2.01 11.48 6.10
C ASN A 38 2.32 10.03 5.71
N LEU A 39 2.35 9.73 4.41
CA LEU A 39 2.56 8.38 3.89
C LEU A 39 4.05 8.14 3.60
N THR A 40 4.63 7.14 4.24
CA THR A 40 6.02 6.71 4.01
C THR A 40 6.07 5.29 3.48
N ILE A 41 6.82 5.06 2.40
CA ILE A 41 7.07 3.74 1.83
C ILE A 41 8.54 3.40 2.04
N ASN A 42 8.80 2.35 2.83
CA ASN A 42 10.14 1.98 3.25
C ASN A 42 10.48 0.55 2.81
N PRO A 43 11.34 0.38 1.79
CA PRO A 43 11.93 -0.92 1.47
C PRO A 43 12.88 -1.37 2.59
N VAL A 44 12.64 -2.56 3.15
CA VAL A 44 13.45 -3.17 4.22
C VAL A 44 13.77 -4.61 3.86
N GLY A 45 15.01 -4.85 3.40
CA GLY A 45 15.40 -6.15 2.86
C GLY A 45 14.60 -6.47 1.60
N ASP A 46 13.98 -7.65 1.56
CA ASP A 46 13.10 -8.08 0.47
C ASP A 46 11.62 -7.69 0.68
N ASN A 47 11.33 -6.89 1.71
CA ASN A 47 9.98 -6.46 2.05
C ASN A 47 9.81 -4.96 1.82
N ILE A 48 8.56 -4.52 1.69
CA ILE A 48 8.20 -3.11 1.66
C ILE A 48 7.17 -2.83 2.73
N SER A 49 7.49 -1.93 3.66
CA SER A 49 6.57 -1.51 4.71
C SER A 49 6.02 -0.11 4.40
N ILE A 50 4.71 0.05 4.52
CA ILE A 50 3.99 1.30 4.27
C ILE A 50 3.45 1.82 5.60
N PHE A 51 3.74 3.08 5.90
CA PHE A 51 3.38 3.75 7.13
C PHE A 51 2.53 4.99 6.87
N TRP A 52 1.67 5.33 7.82
CA TRP A 52 0.95 6.59 7.89
C TRP A 52 1.17 7.26 9.23
N ASN A 53 1.80 8.44 9.27
CA ASN A 53 2.16 9.15 10.51
C ASN A 53 2.85 8.22 11.54
N ASP A 54 3.84 7.46 11.08
CA ASP A 54 4.59 6.43 11.85
C ASP A 54 3.81 5.16 12.22
N GLN A 55 2.51 5.08 11.94
CA GLN A 55 1.74 3.84 12.10
C GLN A 55 2.00 2.90 10.91
N LEU A 56 2.49 1.69 11.17
CA LEU A 56 2.57 0.64 10.14
C LEU A 56 1.17 0.24 9.69
N LEU A 57 0.91 0.34 8.39
CA LEU A 57 -0.36 -0.06 7.78
C LEU A 57 -0.26 -1.45 7.15
N VAL A 58 0.77 -1.67 6.34
CA VAL A 58 0.93 -2.92 5.58
C VAL A 58 2.39 -3.22 5.31
N THR A 59 2.73 -4.50 5.30
CA THR A 59 3.99 -5.03 4.77
C THR A 59 3.71 -5.90 3.55
N LEU A 60 4.37 -5.59 2.45
CA LEU A 60 4.42 -6.42 1.25
C LEU A 60 5.66 -7.30 1.37
N GLU A 61 5.46 -8.60 1.52
CA GLU A 61 6.55 -9.56 1.69
C GLU A 61 7.14 -10.01 0.35
N ASN A 62 8.47 -10.22 0.34
CA ASN A 62 9.21 -10.75 -0.80
C ASN A 62 8.98 -9.99 -2.11
N LEU A 63 8.81 -8.67 -2.02
CA LEU A 63 8.55 -7.79 -3.14
C LEU A 63 9.74 -6.86 -3.40
N SER A 64 10.45 -7.10 -4.50
CA SER A 64 11.49 -6.19 -4.97
C SER A 64 10.89 -5.08 -5.82
N ALA A 65 10.60 -3.93 -5.19
CA ALA A 65 10.14 -2.72 -5.89
C ALA A 65 10.67 -1.46 -5.21
N THR A 66 10.80 -0.38 -5.98
CA THR A 66 11.12 0.94 -5.45
C THR A 66 9.90 1.59 -4.81
N SER A 67 10.11 2.53 -3.89
CA SER A 67 9.03 3.31 -3.29
C SER A 67 8.15 4.00 -4.33
N GLY A 68 8.74 4.55 -5.41
CA GLY A 68 8.00 5.16 -6.51
C GLY A 68 7.12 4.18 -7.29
N GLN A 69 7.59 2.94 -7.49
CA GLN A 69 6.75 1.89 -8.10
C GLN A 69 5.56 1.57 -7.21
N ILE A 70 5.75 1.45 -5.89
CA ILE A 70 4.64 1.20 -4.95
C ILE A 70 3.68 2.37 -4.90
N ALA A 71 4.19 3.60 -4.86
CA ALA A 71 3.35 4.80 -4.89
C ALA A 71 2.42 4.81 -6.12
N SER A 72 2.88 4.33 -7.27
CA SER A 72 2.07 4.21 -8.49
C SER A 72 0.94 3.16 -8.41
N ARG A 73 0.98 2.28 -7.39
CA ARG A 73 -0.03 1.24 -7.13
C ARG A 73 -0.97 1.58 -5.99
N LEU A 74 -0.81 2.75 -5.38
CA LEU A 74 -1.74 3.29 -4.40
C LEU A 74 -2.89 4.00 -5.11
N THR A 75 -4.10 3.78 -4.63
CA THR A 75 -5.29 4.49 -5.07
C THR A 75 -6.15 4.80 -3.86
N THR A 76 -7.01 5.83 -3.93
CA THR A 76 -8.01 6.06 -2.89
C THR A 76 -9.34 5.44 -3.29
N LEU A 77 -10.24 5.22 -2.34
CA LEU A 77 -11.60 4.73 -2.63
C LEU A 77 -12.34 5.61 -3.67
N ASN A 78 -12.05 6.92 -3.69
CA ASN A 78 -12.67 7.87 -4.62
C ASN A 78 -12.10 7.77 -6.04
N ASP A 79 -10.83 7.35 -6.17
CA ASP A 79 -10.16 7.11 -7.46
C ASP A 79 -10.40 5.68 -7.97
N SER A 80 -10.84 4.80 -7.07
CA SER A 80 -11.16 3.40 -7.34
C SER A 80 -12.54 3.29 -7.98
N PHE A 81 -12.65 3.60 -9.28
CA PHE A 81 -13.80 3.12 -10.04
C PHE A 81 -13.79 1.57 -9.99
N PHE A 82 -14.74 1.00 -9.27
CA PHE A 82 -15.08 -0.42 -9.31
C PHE A 82 -15.80 -0.68 -10.64
N ILE A 83 -15.04 -0.77 -11.73
CA ILE A 83 -15.50 -1.31 -13.01
C ILE A 83 -14.90 -2.69 -13.20
#